data_AF-A0A538CQF5-F1
#
_entry.id   AF-A0A538CQF5-F1
#
_cell.length_a   1.000
_cell.length_b   1.000
_cell.length_c   1.000
_cell.angle_alpha   90.00
_cell.angle_beta   90.00
_cell.angle_gamma   90.00
#
_symmetry.space_group_name_H-M   'P 1'
#
loop_
_entity.id
_entity.type
_entity.pdbx_description
1 polymer ?
#
loop_
_entity_poly.entity_id
_entity_poly.type
_entity_poly.pdbx_seq_one_letter_code
_entity_poly.pdbx_strand_id
1 'polypeptide(L)' 'MPAFIDLSAPISQGPAELPDALRTDVAYRDHAQGAQDIEAMLGVPPRLLRDDEGWAVETLNNFGTHNSTHVD' A
#
# COMPACT_ATOMS: atom_id res chain seq x y z
N MET A 1 -11.16 30.87 11.48
CA MET A 1 -11.11 29.78 10.46
C MET A 1 -11.18 28.46 11.21
N PRO A 2 -12.05 27.51 10.81
CA PRO A 2 -12.08 26.19 11.46
C PRO A 2 -10.76 25.45 11.20
N ALA A 3 -10.34 24.63 12.17
CA ALA A 3 -9.19 23.74 12.05
C ALA A 3 -9.68 22.34 11.65
N PHE A 4 -8.96 21.67 10.76
CA PHE A 4 -9.15 20.26 10.43
C PHE A 4 -8.13 19.44 11.22
N ILE A 5 -8.60 18.43 11.95
CA ILE A 5 -7.77 17.52 12.75
C ILE A 5 -8.04 16.10 12.26
N ASP A 6 -6.97 15.39 11.89
CA ASP A 6 -7.04 13.98 11.53
C ASP A 6 -7.00 13.12 12.80
N LEU A 7 -7.96 12.19 12.91
CA LEU A 7 -8.10 11.24 14.01
C LEU A 7 -7.86 9.80 13.56
N SER A 8 -7.44 9.60 12.30
CA SER A 8 -7.14 8.29 11.73
C SER A 8 -5.73 7.84 12.10
N ALA A 9 -5.60 6.55 12.42
CA ALA A 9 -4.32 5.87 12.45
C ALA A 9 -3.93 5.43 11.02
N PRO A 10 -2.63 5.41 10.68
CA PRO A 10 -2.18 4.88 9.40
C PRO A 10 -2.51 3.39 9.28
N ILE A 11 -2.92 2.95 8.10
CA ILE A 11 -3.01 1.53 7.74
C ILE A 11 -1.62 1.07 7.34
N SER A 12 -1.03 0.15 8.12
CA SER A 12 0.31 -0.38 7.89
C SER A 12 0.38 -1.87 8.24
N GLN A 13 1.46 -2.53 7.80
CA GLN A 13 1.77 -3.89 8.25
C GLN A 13 1.73 -3.98 9.79
N GLY A 14 0.92 -4.90 10.29
CA GLY A 14 0.85 -5.20 11.72
C GLY A 14 2.07 -6.01 12.20
N PRO A 15 2.43 -5.90 13.49
CA PRO A 15 3.47 -6.73 14.09
C PRO A 15 3.25 -8.23 13.83
N ALA A 16 4.34 -8.96 13.56
CA ALA A 16 4.28 -10.36 13.19
C ALA A 16 3.72 -11.24 14.32
N GLU A 17 3.83 -10.78 15.56
CA GLU A 17 3.42 -11.47 16.78
C GLU A 17 1.92 -11.35 17.07
N LEU A 18 1.20 -10.46 16.37
CA LEU A 18 -0.25 -10.36 16.52
C LEU A 18 -0.94 -11.63 15.99
N PRO A 19 -2.00 -12.11 16.67
CA PRO A 19 -2.86 -13.15 16.12
C PRO A 19 -3.39 -12.74 14.75
N ASP A 20 -3.51 -13.70 13.82
CA ASP A 20 -3.92 -13.42 12.44
C ASP A 20 -5.24 -12.62 12.36
N ALA A 21 -6.21 -12.91 13.23
CA ALA A 21 -7.48 -12.19 13.27
C ALA A 21 -7.35 -10.68 13.57
N LEU A 22 -6.27 -10.26 14.22
CA LEU A 22 -6.01 -8.87 14.64
C LEU A 22 -4.88 -8.21 13.84
N ARG A 23 -4.20 -8.95 12.96
CA ARG A 23 -3.02 -8.45 12.23
C ARG A 23 -3.43 -7.91 10.87
N THR A 24 -3.15 -6.64 10.62
CA THR A 24 -3.20 -6.09 9.25
C THR A 24 -2.02 -6.62 8.44
N ASP A 25 -2.29 -7.16 7.25
CA ASP A 25 -1.25 -7.64 6.33
C ASP A 25 -1.30 -6.85 5.01
N VAL A 26 -0.16 -6.24 4.66
CA VAL A 26 0.00 -5.37 3.50
C VAL A 26 1.24 -5.81 2.73
N ALA A 27 1.04 -6.22 1.48
CA ALA A 27 2.14 -6.41 0.54
C ALA A 27 2.40 -5.10 -0.21
N TYR A 28 3.64 -4.62 -0.13
CA TYR A 28 4.09 -3.40 -0.82
C TYR A 28 4.86 -3.76 -2.08
N ARG A 29 4.52 -3.11 -3.19
CA ARG A 29 5.32 -3.07 -4.42
C ARG A 29 5.72 -1.64 -4.69
N ASP A 30 7.02 -1.42 -4.81
CA ASP A 30 7.58 -0.10 -5.06
C ASP A 30 7.56 0.28 -6.54
N HIS A 31 8.02 1.50 -6.82
CA HIS A 31 8.07 2.05 -8.17
C HIS A 31 9.00 1.29 -9.12
N ALA A 32 10.09 0.70 -8.60
CA ALA A 32 11.01 -0.09 -9.42
C ALA A 32 10.35 -1.39 -9.88
N GLN A 33 9.61 -2.05 -8.98
CA GLN A 33 8.82 -3.21 -9.32
C GLN A 33 7.71 -2.85 -10.31
N GLY A 34 7.04 -1.71 -10.11
CA GLY A 34 6.04 -1.20 -11.04
C GLY A 34 6.60 -0.91 -12.44
N ALA A 35 7.83 -0.43 -12.55
CA ALA A 35 8.47 -0.18 -13.85
C ALA A 35 8.70 -1.49 -14.62
N GLN A 36 9.11 -2.55 -13.90
CA GLN A 36 9.25 -3.90 -14.48
C GLN A 36 7.90 -4.46 -14.92
N ASP A 37 6.84 -4.24 -14.13
CA ASP A 37 5.48 -4.67 -14.49
C ASP A 37 5.00 -3.98 -15.78
N ILE A 38 5.25 -2.67 -15.91
CA ILE A 38 4.93 -1.90 -17.12
C ILE A 38 5.69 -2.44 -18.34
N GLU A 39 7.00 -2.69 -18.21
CA GLU A 39 7.79 -3.25 -19.30
C GLU A 39 7.27 -4.62 -19.73
N ALA A 40 6.97 -5.50 -18.76
CA ALA A 40 6.43 -6.83 -19.02
C ALA A 40 5.03 -6.79 -19.68
N MET A 41 4.17 -5.87 -19.26
CA MET A 41 2.78 -5.79 -19.75
C MET A 41 2.66 -5.04 -21.08
N LEU A 42 3.43 -3.97 -21.27
CA LEU A 42 3.25 -3.00 -22.34
C LEU A 42 4.45 -2.90 -23.28
N GLY A 43 5.58 -3.54 -22.96
CA GLY A 43 6.82 -3.43 -23.74
C GLY A 43 7.49 -2.05 -23.64
N VAL A 44 7.13 -1.25 -22.64
CA VAL A 44 7.70 0.09 -22.41
C VAL A 44 8.81 0.00 -21.37
N PRO A 45 10.09 0.21 -21.75
CA PRO A 45 11.20 0.11 -20.80
C PRO A 45 11.23 1.29 -19.80
N PRO A 46 11.79 1.10 -18.59
CA PRO A 46 11.82 2.11 -17.53
C PRO A 46 12.34 3.49 -17.98
N ARG A 47 13.36 3.55 -18.84
CA ARG A 47 13.95 4.80 -19.36
C ARG A 47 13.00 5.72 -20.14
N LEU A 48 11.82 5.22 -20.51
CA LEU A 48 10.77 6.00 -21.18
C LEU A 48 9.68 6.47 -20.20
N LEU A 49 9.74 5.98 -18.96
CA LEU A 49 8.87 6.42 -17.88
C LEU A 49 9.43 7.69 -17.25
N ARG A 50 8.54 8.44 -16.60
CA ARG A 50 8.96 9.60 -15.83
C ARG A 50 9.78 9.12 -14.63
N ASP A 51 10.95 9.71 -14.44
CA ASP A 51 11.88 9.40 -13.34
C ASP A 51 12.32 7.92 -13.30
N ASP A 52 12.23 7.19 -14.42
CA ASP A 52 12.46 5.75 -14.52
C ASP A 52 11.53 4.88 -13.66
N GLU A 53 10.41 5.45 -13.17
CA GLU A 53 9.52 4.84 -12.16
C GLU A 53 8.18 4.36 -12.74
N GLY A 54 7.69 3.22 -12.23
CA GLY A 54 6.33 2.75 -12.47
C GLY A 54 5.37 3.05 -11.31
N TRP A 55 4.15 2.51 -11.36
CA TRP A 55 3.20 2.65 -10.23
C TRP A 55 3.67 1.89 -8.99
N ALA A 56 3.50 2.48 -7.81
CA ALA A 56 3.55 1.73 -6.55
C ALA A 56 2.18 1.11 -6.28
N VAL A 57 2.16 -0.05 -5.60
CA VAL A 57 0.91 -0.74 -5.25
C VAL A 57 1.02 -1.35 -3.86
N GLU A 58 0.04 -1.06 -3.01
CA GLU A 58 -0.24 -1.80 -1.79
C GLU A 58 -1.39 -2.77 -1.98
N THR A 59 -1.19 -4.03 -1.60
CA THR A 59 -2.25 -5.04 -1.54
C THR A 59 -2.55 -5.36 -0.08
N LEU A 60 -3.78 -5.11 0.36
CA LEU A 60 -4.26 -5.52 1.68
C LEU A 60 -4.69 -7.00 1.62
N ASN A 61 -3.86 -7.90 2.14
CA ASN A 61 -4.15 -9.34 2.13
C ASN A 61 -5.02 -9.75 3.34
N ASN A 62 -4.87 -9.04 4.46
CA ASN A 62 -5.70 -9.20 5.64
C ASN A 62 -6.00 -7.84 6.25
N PHE A 63 -7.26 -7.43 6.21
CA PHE A 63 -7.70 -6.15 6.77
C PHE A 63 -9.10 -6.32 7.35
N GLY A 64 -9.16 -6.81 8.59
CA GLY A 64 -10.40 -6.94 9.33
C GLY A 64 -11.08 -5.58 9.53
N THR A 65 -12.42 -5.59 9.64
CA THR A 65 -13.23 -4.36 9.76
C THR A 65 -12.88 -3.52 11.00
N HIS A 66 -12.25 -4.13 12.01
CA HIS A 66 -11.84 -3.48 13.26
C HIS A 66 -10.30 -3.28 13.36
N ASN A 67 -9.55 -3.50 12.27
CA ASN A 67 -8.07 -3.50 12.30
C ASN A 67 -7.44 -2.11 12.01
N SER A 68 -8.25 -1.06 11.93
CA SER A 68 -7.81 0.34 11.84
C SER A 68 -8.83 1.25 12.53
N THR A 69 -8.63 2.57 12.51
CA THR A 69 -9.69 3.53 12.82
C THR A 69 -10.93 3.18 11.98
N HIS A 70 -12.01 2.77 12.64
CA HIS A 70 -13.21 2.23 12.02
C HIS A 70 -14.47 2.82 12.66
N VAL A 71 -15.60 2.41 12.10
CA VAL A 71 -16.94 2.64 12.65
C VAL A 71 -17.59 1.27 12.77
N ASP A 72 -18.14 0.98 13.93
CA ASP A 72 -18.91 -0.25 14.20
C ASP A 72 -20.28 -0.23 13.50
#